data_AF-A0A1Q7ZEN5-F1
#
_entry.id   AF-A0A1Q7ZEN5-F1
#
_cell.length_a   1.000
_cell.length_b   1.000
_cell.length_c   1.000
_cell.angle_alpha   90.00
_cell.angle_beta   90.00
_cell.angle_gamma   90.00
#
_symmetry.space_group_name_H-M   'P 1'
#
loop_
_entity.id
_entity.type
_entity.pdbx_description
1 polymer ?
#
loop_
_entity_poly.entity_id
_entity_poly.type
_entity_poly.pdbx_seq_one_letter_code
_entity_poly.pdbx_strand_id
1 'polypeptide(L)'
;MSSDGLAGTLDRLSYTQLFLQLDDEAQGKIWSRPQAESDLRSIVLDTRKSERTRFLAAELLAARSKRLAKAVPGDVLAQVYVGGLRSGASQMANPWGLPGSTGPLSERVLALGKVATAPLLEALDDAEPMVYSGSREASIGNSYQWRVKDQAASLLAALRGERLAPDSDPRKRDKAIAALRERVRKNG
;
A
#
# COMPACT_ATOMS: atom_id res chain seq x y z
N MET A 1 10.87 17.77 -27.19
CA MET A 1 9.86 17.06 -26.37
C MET A 1 10.52 16.78 -25.03
N SER A 2 10.08 17.43 -23.96
CA SER A 2 10.76 17.35 -22.66
C SER A 2 10.87 15.90 -22.19
N SER A 3 12.11 15.41 -22.09
CA SER A 3 12.46 14.04 -21.74
C SER A 3 12.38 13.83 -20.23
N ASP A 4 11.19 14.02 -19.66
CA ASP A 4 11.00 13.52 -18.31
C ASP A 4 11.11 11.99 -18.38
N GLY A 5 12.09 11.44 -17.68
CA GLY A 5 12.25 10.00 -17.51
C GLY A 5 10.97 9.38 -16.94
N LEU A 6 10.89 8.05 -16.94
CA LEU A 6 9.69 7.34 -16.49
C LEU A 6 9.23 7.78 -15.09
N ALA A 7 10.17 8.09 -14.19
CA ALA A 7 9.86 8.64 -12.86
C ALA A 7 9.02 9.93 -12.91
N GLY A 8 9.42 10.91 -13.74
CA GLY A 8 8.67 12.17 -13.87
C GLY A 8 7.30 11.98 -14.54
N THR A 9 7.15 10.94 -15.37
CA THR A 9 5.83 10.53 -15.86
C THR A 9 4.97 9.99 -14.73
N LEU A 10 5.50 9.09 -13.89
CA LEU A 10 4.78 8.55 -12.73
C LEU A 10 4.42 9.64 -11.70
N ASP A 11 5.25 10.66 -11.54
CA ASP A 11 4.96 11.79 -10.64
C ASP A 11 3.73 12.60 -11.08
N ARG A 12 3.41 12.60 -12.38
CA ARG A 12 2.21 13.28 -12.90
C ARG A 12 0.97 12.39 -12.93
N LEU A 13 1.15 11.08 -12.84
CA LEU A 13 0.05 10.12 -12.88
C LEU A 13 -0.43 9.79 -11.47
N SER A 14 -1.68 9.36 -11.39
CA SER A 14 -2.30 8.91 -10.15
C SER A 14 -2.61 7.42 -10.19
N TYR A 15 -2.79 6.81 -9.02
CA TYR A 15 -3.25 5.42 -8.94
C TYR A 15 -4.59 5.24 -9.65
N THR A 16 -5.50 6.21 -9.52
CA THR A 16 -6.79 6.21 -10.21
C THR A 16 -6.63 6.15 -11.73
N GLN A 17 -5.77 7.02 -12.28
CA GLN A 17 -5.49 7.07 -13.73
C GLN A 17 -4.82 5.81 -14.26
N LEU A 18 -4.03 5.13 -13.42
CA LEU A 18 -3.32 3.93 -13.83
C LEU A 18 -4.16 2.66 -13.68
N PHE A 19 -5.00 2.54 -12.65
CA PHE A 19 -5.56 1.24 -12.25
C PHE A 19 -7.08 1.22 -12.06
N LEU A 20 -7.74 2.38 -11.95
CA LEU A 20 -9.18 2.45 -11.68
C LEU A 20 -10.00 3.03 -12.84
N GLN A 21 -9.34 3.69 -13.81
CA GLN A 21 -9.98 4.08 -15.06
C GLN A 21 -10.14 2.87 -15.97
N LEU A 22 -11.19 2.87 -16.81
CA LEU A 22 -11.54 1.75 -17.69
C LEU A 22 -10.63 1.63 -18.91
N ASP A 23 -9.91 2.69 -19.28
CA ASP A 23 -8.93 2.65 -20.36
C ASP A 23 -7.53 2.34 -19.81
N ASP A 24 -6.87 1.36 -20.43
CA ASP A 24 -5.49 0.97 -20.09
C ASP A 24 -4.46 1.85 -20.84
N GLU A 25 -4.84 3.02 -21.36
CA GLU A 25 -4.01 3.81 -22.26
C GLU A 25 -2.72 4.28 -21.56
N ALA A 26 -2.84 4.73 -20.30
CA ALA A 26 -1.71 5.18 -19.51
C ALA A 26 -0.71 4.05 -19.24
N GLN A 27 -1.21 2.86 -18.84
CA GLN A 27 -0.35 1.68 -18.68
C GLN A 27 0.27 1.25 -20.02
N GLY A 28 -0.51 1.23 -21.09
CA GLY A 28 -0.06 0.87 -22.44
C GLY A 28 1.09 1.74 -22.91
N LYS A 29 0.99 3.07 -22.73
CA LYS A 29 2.07 4.04 -23.05
C LYS A 29 3.33 3.82 -22.22
N ILE A 30 3.22 3.42 -20.95
CA ILE A 30 4.38 3.11 -20.11
C ILE A 30 5.06 1.85 -20.64
N TRP A 31 4.27 0.81 -20.91
CA TRP A 31 4.78 -0.49 -21.31
C TRP A 31 5.26 -0.57 -22.77
N SER A 32 4.87 0.37 -23.63
CA SER A 32 5.41 0.48 -24.99
C SER A 32 6.81 1.09 -25.04
N ARG A 33 7.30 1.66 -23.93
CA ARG A 33 8.65 2.21 -23.84
C ARG A 33 9.67 1.07 -23.88
N PRO A 34 10.78 1.22 -24.63
CA PRO A 34 11.92 0.34 -24.48
C PRO A 34 12.35 0.31 -23.01
N GLN A 35 12.69 -0.87 -22.49
CA GLN A 35 13.23 -1.04 -21.14
C GLN A 35 12.27 -0.65 -19.99
N ALA A 36 10.96 -0.56 -20.24
CA ALA A 36 9.97 -0.20 -19.22
C ALA A 36 10.09 -1.02 -17.92
N GLU A 37 10.27 -2.34 -18.02
CA GLU A 37 10.41 -3.20 -16.83
C GLU A 37 11.65 -2.87 -16.00
N SER A 38 12.82 -2.69 -16.64
CA SER A 38 14.06 -2.35 -15.93
C SER A 38 14.03 -0.94 -15.36
N ASP A 39 13.38 0.00 -16.04
CA ASP A 39 13.20 1.37 -15.55
C ASP A 39 12.29 1.39 -14.32
N LEU A 40 11.14 0.71 -14.38
CA LEU A 40 10.22 0.59 -13.24
C LEU A 40 10.92 -0.07 -12.05
N ARG A 41 11.69 -1.14 -12.28
CA ARG A 41 12.48 -1.79 -11.24
C ARG A 41 13.49 -0.83 -10.60
N SER A 42 14.19 -0.05 -11.42
CA SER A 42 15.16 0.95 -10.94
C SER A 42 14.49 2.03 -10.09
N ILE A 43 13.27 2.44 -10.45
CA ILE A 43 12.47 3.38 -9.66
C ILE A 43 12.10 2.79 -8.30
N VAL A 44 11.61 1.55 -8.25
CA VAL A 44 11.26 0.88 -6.98
C VAL A 44 12.45 0.81 -6.02
N LEU A 45 13.65 0.55 -6.56
CA LEU A 45 14.89 0.43 -5.79
C LEU A 45 15.51 1.77 -5.37
N ASP A 46 15.18 2.88 -6.04
CA ASP A 46 15.79 4.20 -5.77
C ASP A 46 15.09 4.91 -4.60
N THR A 47 15.71 4.88 -3.42
CA THR A 47 15.22 5.52 -2.20
C THR A 47 15.15 7.04 -2.27
N ARG A 48 15.75 7.67 -3.28
CA ARG A 48 15.65 9.12 -3.53
C ARG A 48 14.34 9.51 -4.21
N LYS A 49 13.57 8.53 -4.73
CA LYS A 49 12.25 8.77 -5.33
C LYS A 49 11.17 8.80 -4.25
N SER A 50 10.11 9.55 -4.51
CA SER A 50 8.99 9.66 -3.56
C SER A 50 8.34 8.30 -3.33
N GLU A 51 7.79 8.09 -2.13
CA GLU A 51 7.07 6.85 -1.79
C GLU A 51 5.97 6.53 -2.80
N ARG A 52 5.22 7.55 -3.22
CA ARG A 52 4.19 7.41 -4.27
C ARG A 52 4.77 6.93 -5.60
N THR A 53 5.86 7.52 -6.08
CA THR A 53 6.49 7.12 -7.35
C THR A 53 6.94 5.66 -7.31
N ARG A 54 7.57 5.27 -6.19
CA ARG A 54 8.05 3.90 -5.97
C ARG A 54 6.87 2.91 -5.89
N PHE A 55 5.80 3.30 -5.20
CA PHE A 55 4.57 2.52 -5.07
C PHE A 55 3.88 2.30 -6.43
N LEU A 56 3.69 3.36 -7.23
CA LEU A 56 3.10 3.24 -8.56
C LEU A 56 3.95 2.35 -9.49
N ALA A 57 5.27 2.46 -9.40
CA ALA A 57 6.17 1.59 -10.17
C ALA A 57 6.05 0.12 -9.75
N ALA A 58 5.94 -0.16 -8.45
CA ALA A 58 5.73 -1.51 -7.93
C ALA A 58 4.39 -2.10 -8.40
N GLU A 59 3.31 -1.31 -8.37
CA GLU A 59 1.99 -1.76 -8.84
C GLU A 59 1.93 -1.98 -10.35
N LEU A 60 2.61 -1.16 -11.15
CA LEU A 60 2.73 -1.39 -12.59
C LEU A 60 3.44 -2.72 -12.86
N LEU A 61 4.55 -2.99 -12.16
CA LEU A 61 5.23 -4.28 -12.25
C LEU A 61 4.33 -5.43 -11.78
N ALA A 62 3.57 -5.25 -10.70
CA ALA A 62 2.67 -6.27 -10.17
C ALA A 62 1.53 -6.60 -11.13
N ALA A 63 1.05 -5.63 -11.91
CA ALA A 63 -0.05 -5.79 -12.87
C ALA A 63 0.33 -6.67 -14.06
N ARG A 64 1.62 -6.70 -14.47
CA ARG A 64 2.08 -7.48 -15.65
C ARG A 64 3.06 -8.60 -15.35
N SER A 65 3.81 -8.51 -14.26
CA SER A 65 4.86 -9.47 -13.94
C SER A 65 4.41 -10.43 -12.84
N LYS A 66 4.19 -11.70 -13.21
CA LYS A 66 4.06 -12.81 -12.24
C LYS A 66 5.35 -13.05 -11.43
N ARG A 67 6.42 -12.28 -11.69
CA ARG A 67 7.76 -12.46 -11.12
C ARG A 67 8.24 -11.23 -10.33
N LEU A 68 7.35 -10.34 -9.91
CA LEU A 68 7.71 -9.18 -9.09
C LEU A 68 8.62 -9.56 -7.90
N ALA A 69 8.27 -10.61 -7.17
CA ALA A 69 9.07 -11.11 -6.03
C ALA A 69 10.46 -11.66 -6.41
N LYS A 70 10.72 -11.95 -7.69
CA LYS A 70 12.06 -12.30 -8.19
C LYS A 70 12.84 -11.07 -8.66
N ALA A 71 12.14 -10.01 -9.06
CA ALA A 71 12.74 -8.79 -9.58
C ALA A 71 13.14 -7.81 -8.46
N VAL A 72 12.35 -7.73 -7.39
CA VAL A 72 12.58 -6.78 -6.30
C VAL A 72 12.69 -7.54 -4.97
N PRO A 73 13.70 -7.23 -4.13
CA PRO A 73 13.79 -7.78 -2.78
C PRO A 73 12.52 -7.54 -1.96
N GLY A 74 12.10 -8.55 -1.18
CA GLY A 74 10.83 -8.51 -0.45
C GLY A 74 10.77 -7.44 0.64
N ASP A 75 11.90 -7.13 1.27
CA ASP A 75 12.06 -6.04 2.23
C ASP A 75 11.87 -4.66 1.58
N VAL A 76 12.40 -4.47 0.37
CA VAL A 76 12.16 -3.25 -0.42
C VAL A 76 10.68 -3.13 -0.78
N LEU A 77 10.05 -4.20 -1.23
CA LEU A 77 8.60 -4.20 -1.53
C LEU A 77 7.77 -3.90 -0.28
N ALA A 78 8.14 -4.45 0.88
CA ALA A 78 7.46 -4.18 2.14
C ALA A 78 7.51 -2.69 2.49
N GLN A 79 8.69 -2.06 2.39
CA GLN A 79 8.84 -0.63 2.61
C GLN A 79 8.02 0.19 1.60
N VAL A 80 8.03 -0.19 0.32
CA VAL A 80 7.31 0.54 -0.73
C VAL A 80 5.80 0.44 -0.55
N TYR A 81 5.26 -0.74 -0.26
CA TYR A 81 3.82 -0.90 -0.06
C TYR A 81 3.35 -0.21 1.23
N VAL A 82 4.06 -0.38 2.34
CA VAL A 82 3.69 0.28 3.60
C VAL A 82 3.90 1.79 3.53
N GLY A 83 4.96 2.27 2.85
CA GLY A 83 5.12 3.68 2.53
C GLY A 83 3.97 4.22 1.68
N GLY A 84 3.53 3.48 0.66
CA GLY A 84 2.36 3.85 -0.14
C GLY A 84 1.04 3.91 0.65
N LEU A 85 0.87 3.05 1.66
CA LEU A 85 -0.24 3.13 2.62
C LEU A 85 -0.19 4.44 3.41
N ARG A 86 0.97 4.73 4.02
CA ARG A 86 1.19 5.92 4.86
C ARG A 86 1.06 7.23 4.09
N SER A 87 1.60 7.26 2.87
CA SER A 87 1.58 8.45 2.02
C SER A 87 0.25 8.67 1.29
N GLY A 88 -0.73 7.77 1.44
CA GLY A 88 -1.97 7.81 0.66
C GLY A 88 -1.75 7.68 -0.85
N ALA A 89 -0.75 6.90 -1.29
CA ALA A 89 -0.36 6.81 -2.70
C ALA A 89 -1.48 6.30 -3.64
N SER A 90 -2.39 5.48 -3.11
CA SER A 90 -3.59 5.02 -3.82
C SER A 90 -4.67 6.09 -3.96
N GLN A 91 -4.50 7.25 -3.31
CA GLN A 91 -5.44 8.37 -3.14
C GLN A 91 -6.70 8.02 -2.36
N MET A 92 -7.30 6.87 -2.63
CA MET A 92 -8.45 6.30 -1.94
C MET A 92 -8.04 5.04 -1.17
N ALA A 93 -8.72 4.80 -0.06
CA ALA A 93 -8.49 3.64 0.79
C ALA A 93 -9.13 2.35 0.25
N ASN A 94 -10.09 2.45 -0.69
CA ASN A 94 -10.82 1.29 -1.24
C ASN A 94 -9.92 0.12 -1.70
N PRO A 95 -8.79 0.33 -2.41
CA PRO A 95 -7.94 -0.78 -2.84
C PRO A 95 -7.21 -1.49 -1.68
N TRP A 96 -7.15 -0.89 -0.49
CA TRP A 96 -6.66 -1.55 0.73
C TRP A 96 -7.74 -2.42 1.39
N GLY A 97 -9.02 -2.15 1.12
CA GLY A 97 -10.13 -2.72 1.89
C GLY A 97 -10.35 -1.98 3.20
N LEU A 98 -11.27 -2.49 4.02
CA LEU A 98 -11.52 -2.00 5.36
C LEU A 98 -10.63 -2.78 6.35
N PRO A 99 -10.25 -2.20 7.50
CA PRO A 99 -9.62 -2.97 8.56
C PRO A 99 -10.46 -4.21 8.91
N GLY A 100 -9.82 -5.39 8.85
CA GLY A 100 -10.46 -6.69 9.05
C GLY A 100 -11.04 -7.34 7.78
N SER A 101 -10.88 -6.71 6.62
CA SER A 101 -11.06 -7.30 5.28
C SER A 101 -9.81 -7.06 4.42
N THR A 102 -9.73 -7.70 3.26
CA THR A 102 -8.58 -7.59 2.36
C THR A 102 -9.02 -7.02 1.01
N GLY A 103 -8.42 -5.89 0.63
CA GLY A 103 -8.39 -5.42 -0.76
C GLY A 103 -7.09 -5.84 -1.47
N PRO A 104 -6.98 -5.61 -2.78
CA PRO A 104 -5.83 -6.04 -3.57
C PRO A 104 -4.48 -5.52 -3.04
N LEU A 105 -4.40 -4.28 -2.54
CA LEU A 105 -3.14 -3.74 -1.98
C LEU A 105 -2.78 -4.41 -0.65
N SER A 106 -3.78 -4.71 0.18
CA SER A 106 -3.59 -5.46 1.41
C SER A 106 -3.09 -6.87 1.13
N GLU A 107 -3.61 -7.54 0.10
CA GLU A 107 -3.13 -8.86 -0.34
C GLU A 107 -1.66 -8.83 -0.77
N ARG A 108 -1.19 -7.75 -1.42
CA ARG A 108 0.24 -7.58 -1.75
C ARG A 108 1.09 -7.56 -0.48
N VAL A 109 0.69 -6.80 0.53
CA VAL A 109 1.42 -6.73 1.81
C VAL A 109 1.43 -8.09 2.51
N LEU A 110 0.27 -8.76 2.58
CA LEU A 110 0.16 -10.07 3.23
C LEU A 110 1.00 -11.15 2.52
N ALA A 111 1.09 -11.10 1.19
CA ALA A 111 1.90 -12.03 0.40
C ALA A 111 3.41 -11.91 0.69
N LEU A 112 3.88 -10.78 1.24
CA LEU A 112 5.27 -10.60 1.65
C LEU A 112 5.59 -11.34 2.97
N GLY A 113 4.58 -11.65 3.79
CA GLY A 113 4.78 -12.36 5.04
C GLY A 113 5.62 -11.56 6.05
N LYS A 114 6.54 -12.24 6.75
CA LYS A 114 7.30 -11.68 7.88
C LYS A 114 8.12 -10.43 7.54
N VAL A 115 8.57 -10.26 6.29
CA VAL A 115 9.38 -9.08 5.92
C VAL A 115 8.58 -7.77 5.98
N ALA A 116 7.23 -7.85 5.96
CA ALA A 116 6.37 -6.68 6.15
C ALA A 116 6.19 -6.26 7.62
N THR A 117 6.62 -7.07 8.59
CA THR A 117 6.38 -6.81 10.02
C THR A 117 7.00 -5.50 10.50
N ALA A 118 8.27 -5.22 10.19
CA ALA A 118 8.95 -4.02 10.68
C ALA A 118 8.34 -2.72 10.10
N PRO A 119 8.13 -2.58 8.78
CA PRO A 119 7.43 -1.40 8.25
C PRO A 119 6.00 -1.23 8.80
N LEU A 120 5.26 -2.33 8.99
CA LEU A 120 3.91 -2.26 9.59
C LEU A 120 3.94 -1.79 11.05
N LEU A 121 4.97 -2.17 11.82
CA LEU A 121 5.16 -1.68 13.20
C LEU A 121 5.41 -0.17 13.24
N GLU A 122 6.16 0.37 12.28
CA GLU A 122 6.38 1.81 12.14
C GLU A 122 5.08 2.55 11.79
N ALA A 123 4.26 1.97 10.91
CA ALA A 123 2.97 2.54 10.53
C ALA A 123 1.92 2.54 11.66
N LEU A 124 2.16 1.87 12.80
CA LEU A 124 1.24 1.92 13.96
C LEU A 124 1.20 3.29 14.65
N ASP A 125 2.19 4.14 14.41
CA ASP A 125 2.25 5.49 14.96
C ASP A 125 1.57 6.52 14.02
N ASP A 126 1.07 6.10 12.86
CA ASP A 126 0.52 6.96 11.82
C ASP A 126 -1.00 7.17 12.01
N ALA A 127 -1.38 8.39 12.44
CA ALA A 127 -2.76 8.74 12.73
C ALA A 127 -3.51 9.32 11.52
N GLU A 128 -2.92 9.35 10.33
CA GLU A 128 -3.53 10.00 9.18
C GLU A 128 -4.85 9.32 8.78
N PRO A 129 -5.92 10.09 8.50
CA PRO A 129 -7.21 9.53 8.10
C PRO A 129 -7.14 8.80 6.76
N MET A 130 -7.83 7.66 6.68
CA MET A 130 -8.05 6.93 5.44
C MET A 130 -9.40 7.32 4.83
N VAL A 131 -9.39 7.85 3.62
CA VAL A 131 -10.60 8.30 2.92
C VAL A 131 -11.10 7.21 1.98
N TYR A 132 -12.34 6.78 2.19
CA TYR A 132 -13.05 5.84 1.31
C TYR A 132 -14.04 6.59 0.42
N SER A 133 -14.15 6.15 -0.83
CA SER A 133 -15.11 6.66 -1.82
C SER A 133 -16.10 5.57 -2.25
N GLY A 134 -17.18 5.96 -2.94
CA GLY A 134 -18.29 5.08 -3.32
C GLY A 134 -19.43 5.06 -2.30
N SER A 135 -20.40 4.15 -2.45
CA SER A 135 -21.62 4.16 -1.62
C SER A 135 -21.46 3.37 -0.32
N ARG A 136 -21.10 2.08 -0.41
CA ARG A 136 -21.13 1.16 0.74
C ARG A 136 -19.87 1.25 1.61
N GLU A 137 -18.69 1.18 1.00
CA GLU A 137 -17.41 1.29 1.71
C GLU A 137 -17.23 2.68 2.32
N ALA A 138 -17.69 3.75 1.65
CA ALA A 138 -17.63 5.09 2.22
C ALA A 138 -18.55 5.25 3.44
N SER A 139 -19.76 4.68 3.40
CA SER A 139 -20.72 4.78 4.51
C SER A 139 -20.19 4.10 5.78
N ILE A 140 -19.59 2.91 5.64
CA ILE A 140 -19.01 2.17 6.78
C ILE A 140 -17.61 2.71 7.13
N GLY A 141 -16.77 2.94 6.13
CA GLY A 141 -15.38 3.35 6.31
C GLY A 141 -15.24 4.75 6.92
N ASN A 142 -16.00 5.72 6.38
CA ASN A 142 -15.89 7.11 6.86
C ASN A 142 -16.60 7.31 8.20
N SER A 143 -17.61 6.48 8.55
CA SER A 143 -18.25 6.56 9.88
C SER A 143 -17.35 6.05 11.02
N TYR A 144 -16.43 5.13 10.74
CA TYR A 144 -15.47 4.62 11.72
C TYR A 144 -14.21 5.48 11.86
N GLN A 145 -14.02 6.44 10.93
CA GLN A 145 -12.85 7.32 10.87
C GLN A 145 -11.55 6.52 10.95
N TRP A 146 -11.43 5.52 10.07
CA TRP A 146 -10.23 4.68 10.00
C TRP A 146 -9.00 5.52 9.71
N ARG A 147 -7.87 5.13 10.32
CA ARG A 147 -6.56 5.77 10.16
C ARG A 147 -5.57 4.76 9.62
N VAL A 148 -4.44 5.24 9.11
CA VAL A 148 -3.34 4.39 8.62
C VAL A 148 -2.94 3.33 9.65
N LYS A 149 -2.77 3.71 10.93
CA LYS A 149 -2.45 2.75 12.00
C LYS A 149 -3.51 1.68 12.23
N ASP A 150 -4.78 1.97 11.96
CA ASP A 150 -5.86 0.98 12.10
C ASP A 150 -5.72 -0.10 11.00
N GLN A 151 -5.44 0.31 9.75
CA GLN A 151 -5.18 -0.62 8.65
C GLN A 151 -3.85 -1.38 8.85
N ALA A 152 -2.79 -0.70 9.27
CA ALA A 152 -1.50 -1.33 9.55
C ALA A 152 -1.60 -2.40 10.65
N ALA A 153 -2.34 -2.10 11.73
CA ALA A 153 -2.60 -3.07 12.79
C ALA A 153 -3.42 -4.27 12.31
N SER A 154 -4.39 -4.04 11.43
CA SER A 154 -5.17 -5.13 10.82
C SER A 154 -4.30 -6.07 9.99
N LEU A 155 -3.42 -5.52 9.15
CA LEU A 155 -2.46 -6.30 8.35
C LEU A 155 -1.46 -7.04 9.22
N LEU A 156 -0.93 -6.39 10.26
CA LEU A 156 0.02 -6.98 11.20
C LEU A 156 -0.61 -8.15 11.99
N ALA A 157 -1.87 -8.02 12.41
CA ALA A 157 -2.62 -9.11 13.02
C ALA A 157 -2.84 -10.27 12.03
N ALA A 158 -3.25 -9.96 10.79
CA ALA A 158 -3.50 -10.96 9.76
C ALA A 158 -2.24 -11.77 9.40
N LEU A 159 -1.05 -11.14 9.33
CA LEU A 159 0.24 -11.82 9.16
C LEU A 159 0.53 -12.88 10.24
N ARG A 160 -0.15 -12.78 11.38
CA ARG A 160 -0.01 -13.70 12.53
C ARG A 160 -1.18 -14.68 12.66
N GLY A 161 -2.10 -14.68 11.70
CA GLY A 161 -3.35 -15.44 11.79
C GLY A 161 -4.31 -14.90 12.87
N GLU A 162 -4.10 -13.68 13.35
CA GLU A 162 -4.97 -13.00 14.31
C GLU A 162 -5.96 -12.08 13.57
N ARG A 163 -7.07 -11.72 14.23
CA ARG A 163 -8.00 -10.68 13.76
C ARG A 163 -8.23 -9.65 14.86
N LEU A 164 -8.09 -8.37 14.53
CA LEU A 164 -8.57 -7.29 15.40
C LEU A 164 -10.05 -7.07 15.15
N ALA A 165 -10.83 -7.03 16.24
CA ALA A 165 -12.24 -6.67 16.15
C ALA A 165 -12.37 -5.21 15.70
N PRO A 166 -13.20 -4.91 14.69
CA PRO A 166 -13.51 -3.53 14.36
C PRO A 166 -14.31 -2.90 15.51
N ASP A 167 -13.99 -1.65 15.84
CA ASP A 167 -14.71 -0.86 16.84
C ASP A 167 -14.82 0.58 16.34
N SER A 168 -16.00 1.19 16.48
CA SER A 168 -16.23 2.56 16.04
C SER A 168 -15.53 3.58 16.93
N ASP A 169 -15.20 3.24 18.18
CA ASP A 169 -14.46 4.10 19.10
C ASP A 169 -12.94 4.01 18.82
N PRO A 170 -12.31 5.08 18.32
CA PRO A 170 -10.87 5.09 18.04
C PRO A 170 -10.02 4.84 19.29
N ARG A 171 -10.50 5.12 20.50
CA ARG A 171 -9.75 4.87 21.75
C ARG A 171 -9.64 3.38 22.06
N LYS A 172 -10.71 2.61 21.82
CA LYS A 172 -10.69 1.15 21.97
C LYS A 172 -9.76 0.50 20.95
N ARG A 173 -9.77 1.01 19.71
CA ARG A 173 -8.81 0.60 18.69
C ARG A 173 -7.38 0.89 19.10
N ASP A 174 -7.10 2.09 19.60
CA ASP A 174 -5.75 2.48 20.06
C ASP A 174 -5.24 1.57 21.18
N LYS A 175 -6.11 1.18 22.11
CA LYS A 175 -5.78 0.18 23.15
C LYS A 175 -5.45 -1.19 22.56
N ALA A 176 -6.22 -1.65 21.57
CA ALA A 176 -5.98 -2.92 20.87
C ALA A 176 -4.67 -2.90 20.06
N ILE A 177 -4.37 -1.79 19.39
CA ILE A 177 -3.12 -1.55 18.65
C ILE A 177 -1.92 -1.58 19.60
N ALA A 178 -2.00 -0.90 20.74
CA ALA A 178 -0.94 -0.93 21.75
C ALA A 178 -0.69 -2.36 22.28
N ALA A 179 -1.76 -3.11 22.57
CA ALA A 179 -1.65 -4.49 22.99
C ALA A 179 -1.04 -5.40 21.91
N LEU A 180 -1.39 -5.19 20.63
CA LEU A 180 -0.79 -5.90 19.51
C LEU A 180 0.71 -5.60 19.41
N ARG A 181 1.10 -4.31 19.48
CA ARG A 181 2.50 -3.86 19.42
C ARG A 181 3.37 -4.58 20.46
N GLU A 182 2.89 -4.66 21.69
CA GLU A 182 3.60 -5.35 22.78
C GLU A 182 3.70 -6.87 22.55
N ARG A 183 2.67 -7.52 22.00
CA ARG A 183 2.74 -8.95 21.65
C ARG A 183 3.72 -9.23 20.53
N VAL A 184 3.81 -8.34 19.54
CA VAL A 184 4.74 -8.50 18.41
C VAL A 184 6.18 -8.34 18.88
N ARG A 185 6.47 -7.34 19.72
CA ARG A 185 7.83 -7.13 20.29
C ARG A 185 8.32 -8.29 21.15
N LYS A 186 7.43 -9.00 21.83
CA LYS A 186 7.78 -10.15 22.69
C LYS A 186 8.01 -11.45 21.92
N ASN A 187 7.48 -11.56 20.70
CA ASN A 187 7.43 -12.81 19.92
C ASN A 187 8.09 -12.69 18.53
N GLY A 188 8.82 -11.60 18.27
CA GLY A 188 9.56 -11.33 17.03
C GLY A 188 11.04 -11.29 17.33
#